data_AF-A0A961AB94-F1
#
_entry.id   AF-A0A961AB94-F1
#
_cell.length_a   1.000
_cell.length_b   1.000
_cell.length_c   1.000
_cell.angle_alpha   90.00
_cell.angle_beta   90.00
_cell.angle_gamma   90.00
#
_symmetry.space_group_name_H-M   'P 1'
#
loop_
_entity.id
_entity.type
_entity.pdbx_description
1 polymer ?
#
loop_
_entity_poly.entity_id
_entity_poly.type
_entity_poly.pdbx_seq_one_letter_code
_entity_poly.pdbx_strand_id
1 'polypeptide(L)'
;MMIIRWITGFFKTLVNLWDWQEWSYYTKTGFDPKMPASQRWEAFVKVSDKVPETEAEEVMPVKNRRVFLKDKYGQAADEMIYGSTDDYKVDAVMEQYEKELRSRTAGNFYATMIVNRNLDYFHNTRPPDDPMSEALDADRKYREEQARRNREQ
;
A
#
# COMPACT_ATOMS: atom_id res chain seq x y z
N MET A 1 34.84 27.51 28.06
CA MET A 1 33.49 26.92 27.89
C MET A 1 33.22 26.63 26.40
N MET A 2 34.00 25.74 25.78
CA MET A 2 34.04 25.62 24.30
C MET A 2 33.88 24.17 23.79
N ILE A 3 33.92 23.18 24.68
CA ILE A 3 33.86 21.74 24.35
C ILE A 3 32.40 21.25 24.23
N ILE A 4 31.45 21.87 24.95
CA ILE A 4 30.03 21.45 24.97
C ILE A 4 29.30 21.75 23.64
N ARG A 5 29.77 22.73 22.85
CA ARG A 5 29.18 23.10 21.56
C ARG A 5 29.46 22.09 20.44
N TRP A 6 30.56 21.35 20.49
CA TRP A 6 30.92 20.38 19.46
C TRP A 6 30.17 19.05 19.59
N ILE A 7 29.99 18.57 20.83
CA ILE A 7 29.27 17.33 21.09
C ILE A 7 27.77 17.51 20.75
N THR A 8 27.18 18.65 21.11
CA THR A 8 25.78 18.95 20.79
C THR A 8 25.54 19.12 19.29
N GLY A 9 26.52 19.64 18.54
CA GLY A 9 26.49 19.72 17.08
C GLY A 9 26.53 18.34 16.42
N PHE A 10 27.43 17.45 16.87
CA PHE A 10 27.60 16.11 16.30
C PHE A 10 26.39 15.20 16.57
N PHE A 11 25.80 15.27 17.78
CA PHE A 11 24.52 14.61 18.07
C PHE A 11 23.38 15.19 17.25
N LYS A 12 23.33 16.51 17.02
CA LYS A 12 22.34 17.10 16.10
C LYS A 12 22.51 16.61 14.66
N THR A 13 23.72 16.41 14.17
CA THR A 13 23.95 15.89 12.81
C THR A 13 23.58 14.41 12.69
N LEU A 14 23.85 13.59 13.72
CA LEU A 14 23.44 12.18 13.78
C LEU A 14 21.93 12.00 13.94
N VAL A 15 21.27 12.88 14.71
CA VAL A 15 19.81 12.85 14.91
C VAL A 15 19.06 13.53 13.74
N ASN A 16 19.70 14.42 12.98
CA ASN A 16 19.13 15.03 11.76
C ASN A 16 19.31 14.19 10.48
N LEU A 17 19.92 13.00 10.56
CA LEU A 17 20.11 12.14 9.38
C LEU A 17 18.84 11.36 9.01
N TRP A 18 17.92 11.22 9.97
CA TRP A 18 16.66 10.53 9.83
C TRP A 18 15.51 11.44 10.22
N ASP A 19 14.46 11.45 9.41
CA ASP A 19 13.23 12.12 9.80
C ASP A 19 12.50 11.36 10.93
N TRP A 20 11.44 11.95 11.47
CA TRP A 20 10.69 11.34 12.56
C TRP A 20 10.10 9.96 12.22
N GLN A 21 9.71 9.74 10.95
CA GLN A 21 9.14 8.47 10.51
C GLN A 21 10.23 7.38 10.44
N GLU A 22 11.38 7.73 9.90
CA GLU A 22 12.57 6.87 9.86
C GLU A 22 13.05 6.50 11.28
N TRP A 23 13.06 7.48 12.19
CA TRP A 23 13.44 7.23 13.59
C TRP A 23 12.41 6.35 14.32
N SER A 24 11.11 6.57 14.09
CA SER A 24 10.05 5.71 14.64
C SER A 24 10.13 4.29 14.09
N TYR A 25 10.53 4.11 12.83
CA TYR A 25 10.71 2.78 12.25
C TYR A 25 11.89 2.04 12.88
N TYR A 26 13.05 2.71 12.97
CA TYR A 26 14.25 2.14 13.56
C TYR A 26 14.03 1.73 15.01
N THR A 27 13.39 2.58 15.81
CA THR A 27 13.13 2.29 17.24
C THR A 27 12.17 1.13 17.45
N LYS A 28 11.23 0.90 16.53
CA LYS A 28 10.27 -0.22 16.62
C LYS A 28 10.81 -1.54 16.09
N THR A 29 11.56 -1.50 14.99
CA THR A 29 11.98 -2.70 14.26
C THR A 29 13.44 -3.07 14.49
N GLY A 30 14.29 -2.10 14.81
CA GLY A 30 15.75 -2.23 14.89
C GLY A 30 16.46 -2.23 13.53
N PHE A 31 15.73 -2.04 12.42
CA PHE A 31 16.28 -2.08 11.06
C PHE A 31 16.53 -0.69 10.49
N ASP A 32 17.51 -0.60 9.58
CA ASP A 32 17.81 0.63 8.86
C ASP A 32 16.59 1.10 8.05
N PRO A 33 16.03 2.29 8.35
CA PRO A 33 14.87 2.81 7.64
C PRO A 33 15.13 3.06 6.15
N LYS A 34 16.39 3.21 5.73
CA LYS A 34 16.78 3.51 4.34
C LYS A 34 16.94 2.26 3.46
N MET A 35 16.87 1.06 4.04
CA MET A 35 16.90 -0.17 3.24
C MET A 35 15.72 -0.22 2.26
N PRO A 36 15.85 -0.83 1.07
CA PRO A 36 14.72 -1.00 0.16
C PRO A 36 13.59 -1.78 0.81
N ALA A 37 12.34 -1.33 0.66
CA ALA A 37 11.18 -1.99 1.27
C ALA A 37 11.03 -3.45 0.79
N SER A 38 11.37 -3.74 -0.46
CA SER A 38 11.40 -5.10 -1.04
C SER A 38 12.38 -6.06 -0.37
N GLN A 39 13.40 -5.56 0.34
CA GLN A 39 14.29 -6.41 1.15
C GLN A 39 13.64 -6.79 2.48
N ARG A 40 12.73 -5.96 3.00
CA ARG A 40 12.04 -6.19 4.26
C ARG A 40 10.74 -6.96 4.13
N TRP A 41 9.92 -6.55 3.17
CA TRP A 41 8.55 -6.99 3.01
C TRP A 41 8.35 -7.73 1.69
N GLU A 42 7.36 -8.61 1.66
CA GLU A 42 6.91 -9.34 0.48
C GLU A 42 5.39 -9.35 0.43
N ALA A 43 4.82 -9.02 -0.71
CA ALA A 43 3.38 -9.22 -0.94
C ALA A 43 3.18 -10.62 -1.56
N PHE A 44 2.15 -11.35 -1.12
CA PHE A 44 1.82 -12.65 -1.69
C PHE A 44 0.30 -12.93 -1.62
N VAL A 45 -0.18 -13.81 -2.49
CA VAL A 45 -1.60 -14.20 -2.54
C VAL A 45 -1.81 -15.56 -1.89
N LYS A 46 -2.78 -15.63 -0.99
CA LYS A 46 -3.30 -16.89 -0.46
C LYS A 46 -4.68 -17.16 -1.08
N VAL A 47 -4.82 -18.36 -1.64
CA VAL A 47 -6.06 -18.82 -2.25
C VAL A 47 -6.74 -19.82 -1.31
N SER A 48 -8.04 -19.68 -1.13
CA SER A 48 -8.87 -20.57 -0.33
C SER A 48 -10.18 -20.85 -1.06
N ASP A 49 -10.69 -22.07 -0.95
CA ASP A 49 -11.95 -22.42 -1.57
C ASP A 49 -13.09 -21.69 -0.84
N LYS A 50 -14.01 -21.09 -1.61
CA LYS A 50 -15.26 -20.56 -1.06
C LYS A 50 -16.22 -21.74 -0.88
N VAL A 51 -16.95 -21.77 0.24
CA VAL A 51 -18.06 -22.71 0.38
C VAL A 51 -19.12 -22.31 -0.66
N PRO A 52 -19.52 -23.23 -1.56
CA PRO A 52 -20.49 -22.91 -2.59
C PRO A 52 -21.84 -22.57 -1.96
N GLU A 53 -22.43 -21.46 -2.37
CA GLU A 53 -23.73 -20.98 -1.89
C GLU A 53 -24.85 -21.31 -2.89
N THR A 54 -24.51 -21.72 -4.11
CA THR A 54 -25.46 -22.04 -5.18
C THR A 54 -25.05 -23.31 -5.94
N GLU A 55 -26.01 -24.01 -6.54
CA GLU A 55 -25.76 -25.20 -7.40
C GLU A 55 -24.82 -24.89 -8.57
N ALA A 56 -24.84 -23.65 -9.09
CA ALA A 56 -23.92 -23.21 -10.12
C ALA A 56 -22.47 -23.09 -9.59
N GLU A 57 -22.28 -22.66 -8.34
CA GLU A 57 -20.97 -22.60 -7.67
C GLU A 57 -20.45 -24.00 -7.28
N GLU A 58 -21.33 -25.01 -7.15
CA GLU A 58 -20.89 -26.42 -6.96
C GLU A 58 -20.23 -26.97 -8.22
N VAL A 59 -20.73 -26.60 -9.41
CA VAL A 59 -20.16 -27.02 -10.71
C VAL A 59 -18.91 -26.20 -11.05
N MET A 60 -18.88 -24.92 -10.69
CA MET A 60 -17.73 -24.02 -10.87
C MET A 60 -17.35 -23.33 -9.55
N PRO A 61 -16.42 -23.92 -8.77
CA PRO A 61 -16.08 -23.40 -7.46
C PRO A 61 -15.40 -22.03 -7.56
N VAL A 62 -15.98 -21.05 -6.86
CA VAL A 62 -15.42 -19.70 -6.71
C VAL A 62 -14.30 -19.75 -5.67
N LYS A 63 -13.18 -19.10 -5.95
CA LYS A 63 -12.03 -19.05 -5.05
C LYS A 63 -11.95 -17.70 -4.36
N ASN A 64 -11.73 -17.72 -3.04
CA ASN A 64 -11.38 -16.53 -2.28
C ASN A 64 -9.88 -16.33 -2.37
N ARG A 65 -9.46 -15.19 -2.93
CA ARG A 65 -8.06 -14.78 -3.00
C ARG A 65 -7.81 -13.63 -2.05
N ARG A 66 -6.74 -13.73 -1.27
CA ARG A 66 -6.37 -12.73 -0.25
C ARG A 66 -4.91 -12.34 -0.42
N VAL A 67 -4.66 -11.04 -0.49
CA VAL A 67 -3.33 -10.46 -0.53
C VAL A 67 -2.83 -10.27 0.89
N PHE A 68 -1.63 -10.75 1.16
CA PHE A 68 -0.94 -10.65 2.44
C PHE A 68 0.39 -9.94 2.29
N LEU A 69 0.79 -9.23 3.34
CA LEU A 69 2.12 -8.67 3.51
C LEU A 69 2.90 -9.52 4.51
N LYS A 70 4.01 -10.11 4.06
CA LYS A 70 4.93 -10.88 4.88
C LYS A 70 6.13 -10.07 5.29
N ASP A 71 6.48 -10.15 6.56
CA ASP A 71 7.78 -9.73 7.06
C ASP A 71 8.81 -10.84 6.80
N LYS A 72 9.81 -10.57 5.95
CA LYS A 72 10.85 -11.56 5.62
C LYS A 72 11.72 -11.94 6.81
N TYR A 73 11.79 -11.08 7.83
CA TYR A 73 12.60 -11.29 9.03
C TYR A 73 11.77 -11.83 10.20
N GLY A 74 10.46 -12.05 10.01
CA GLY A 74 9.60 -12.71 10.99
C GLY A 74 9.37 -11.93 12.29
N GLN A 75 9.58 -10.60 12.30
CA GLN A 75 9.29 -9.79 13.49
C GLN A 75 7.83 -9.37 13.58
N ALA A 76 7.12 -9.31 12.44
CA ALA A 76 5.68 -9.11 12.38
C ALA A 76 4.99 -10.35 11.78
N ALA A 77 3.77 -10.60 12.25
CA ALA A 77 2.89 -11.60 11.63
C ALA A 77 2.44 -11.13 10.24
N ASP A 78 2.12 -12.09 9.37
CA ASP A 78 1.59 -11.79 8.04
C ASP A 78 0.28 -10.99 8.17
N GLU A 79 0.24 -9.80 7.57
CA GLU A 79 -0.91 -8.90 7.63
C GLU A 79 -1.77 -9.07 6.37
N MET A 80 -3.07 -9.32 6.53
CA MET A 80 -3.99 -9.34 5.41
C MET A 80 -4.26 -7.92 4.94
N ILE A 81 -3.95 -7.65 3.67
CA ILE A 81 -4.10 -6.34 3.05
C ILE A 81 -5.47 -6.23 2.36
N TYR A 82 -5.80 -7.23 1.55
CA TYR A 82 -6.97 -7.18 0.66
C TYR A 82 -7.53 -8.60 0.45
N GLY A 83 -8.82 -8.71 0.20
CA GLY A 83 -9.47 -9.98 -0.09
C GLY A 83 -10.62 -9.80 -1.07
N SER A 84 -10.66 -10.65 -2.10
CA SER A 84 -11.71 -10.63 -3.13
C SER A 84 -11.84 -12.00 -3.80
N THR A 85 -12.99 -12.25 -4.42
CA THR A 85 -13.20 -13.36 -5.35
C THR A 85 -12.92 -12.96 -6.81
N ASP A 86 -12.68 -11.67 -7.05
CA ASP A 86 -12.36 -11.10 -8.35
C ASP A 86 -10.84 -11.11 -8.57
N ASP A 87 -10.39 -11.98 -9.48
CA ASP A 87 -8.99 -12.20 -9.80
C ASP A 87 -8.31 -10.91 -10.29
N TYR A 88 -8.98 -10.09 -11.09
CA TYR A 88 -8.39 -8.88 -11.66
C TYR A 88 -8.08 -7.83 -10.59
N LYS A 89 -8.97 -7.66 -9.61
CA LYS A 89 -8.72 -6.73 -8.50
C LYS A 89 -7.56 -7.17 -7.64
N VAL A 90 -7.44 -8.48 -7.42
CA VAL A 90 -6.34 -9.05 -6.64
C VAL A 90 -5.01 -8.85 -7.36
N ASP A 91 -4.97 -9.10 -8.67
CA ASP A 91 -3.77 -8.92 -9.49
C ASP A 91 -3.35 -7.45 -9.55
N ALA A 92 -4.31 -6.52 -9.73
CA ALA A 92 -4.04 -5.08 -9.71
C ALA A 92 -3.49 -4.60 -8.36
N VAL A 93 -4.04 -5.10 -7.24
CA VAL A 93 -3.53 -4.80 -5.90
C VAL A 93 -2.12 -5.35 -5.71
N MET A 94 -1.86 -6.58 -6.16
CA MET A 94 -0.54 -7.20 -6.09
C MET A 94 0.50 -6.40 -6.87
N GLU A 95 0.21 -6.04 -8.12
CA GLU A 95 1.12 -5.27 -8.97
C GLU A 95 1.46 -3.92 -8.33
N GLN A 96 0.46 -3.22 -7.81
CA GLN A 96 0.68 -1.96 -7.13
C GLN A 96 1.55 -2.14 -5.87
N TYR A 97 1.29 -3.16 -5.05
CA TYR A 97 2.11 -3.42 -3.87
C TYR A 97 3.56 -3.74 -4.24
N GLU A 98 3.79 -4.52 -5.29
CA GLU A 98 5.14 -4.77 -5.80
C GLU A 98 5.84 -3.48 -6.25
N LYS A 99 5.11 -2.59 -6.93
CA LYS A 99 5.64 -1.28 -7.34
C LYS A 99 6.03 -0.42 -6.15
N GLU A 100 5.20 -0.37 -5.12
CA GLU A 100 5.48 0.39 -3.89
C GLU A 100 6.67 -0.20 -3.12
N LEU A 101 6.77 -1.54 -3.04
CA LEU A 101 7.92 -2.23 -2.43
C LEU A 101 9.25 -1.95 -3.15
N ARG A 102 9.22 -1.80 -4.48
CA ARG A 102 10.41 -1.51 -5.29
C ARG A 102 10.81 -0.02 -5.27
N SER A 103 9.85 0.88 -5.07
CA SER A 103 10.06 2.33 -5.19
C SER A 103 10.32 3.05 -3.87
N ARG A 104 10.07 2.40 -2.72
CA ARG A 104 10.22 3.01 -1.39
C ARG A 104 11.33 2.40 -0.54
N THR A 105 11.78 3.18 0.43
CA THR A 105 12.55 2.69 1.58
C THR A 105 11.61 2.01 2.59
N ALA A 106 12.16 1.13 3.43
CA ALA A 106 11.39 0.38 4.42
C ALA A 106 10.72 1.29 5.46
N GLY A 107 11.39 2.35 5.88
CA GLY A 107 10.83 3.34 6.82
C GLY A 107 9.64 4.08 6.21
N ASN A 108 9.77 4.56 4.97
CA ASN A 108 8.70 5.25 4.26
C ASN A 108 7.51 4.30 4.01
N PHE A 109 7.78 3.11 3.50
CA PHE A 109 6.76 2.09 3.27
C PHE A 109 6.01 1.71 4.56
N TYR A 110 6.74 1.53 5.67
CA TYR A 110 6.12 1.25 6.96
C TYR A 110 5.21 2.39 7.43
N ALA A 111 5.65 3.64 7.31
CA ALA A 111 4.83 4.78 7.67
C ALA A 111 3.56 4.89 6.81
N THR A 112 3.69 4.73 5.49
CA THR A 112 2.55 4.93 4.57
C THR A 112 1.60 3.75 4.53
N MET A 113 2.12 2.53 4.43
CA MET A 113 1.31 1.33 4.16
C MET A 113 0.89 0.59 5.42
N ILE A 114 1.71 0.61 6.47
CA ILE A 114 1.43 -0.16 7.71
C ILE A 114 0.84 0.75 8.78
N VAL A 115 1.48 1.88 9.09
CA VAL A 115 1.03 2.79 10.17
C VAL A 115 -0.19 3.59 9.73
N ASN A 116 -0.08 4.32 8.62
CA ASN A 116 -1.16 5.19 8.16
C ASN A 116 -2.30 4.42 7.49
N ARG A 117 -2.13 3.11 7.26
CA ARG A 117 -3.08 2.22 6.60
C ARG A 117 -3.81 2.97 5.49
N ASN A 118 -3.06 3.40 4.49
CA ASN A 118 -3.61 4.23 3.43
C ASN A 118 -4.62 3.38 2.62
N LEU A 119 -5.85 3.28 3.13
CA LEU A 119 -6.91 2.37 2.68
C LEU A 119 -7.60 2.91 1.41
N ASP A 120 -7.39 4.19 1.12
CA ASP A 120 -7.85 4.84 -0.12
C ASP A 120 -7.26 4.20 -1.39
N TYR A 121 -6.20 3.38 -1.26
CA TYR A 121 -5.61 2.64 -2.37
C TYR A 121 -6.53 1.54 -2.94
N PHE A 122 -7.38 0.89 -2.14
CA PHE A 122 -8.14 -0.30 -2.58
C PHE A 122 -9.47 0.02 -3.29
N HIS A 123 -9.94 1.27 -3.18
CA HIS A 123 -11.20 1.68 -3.79
C HIS A 123 -11.04 2.17 -5.23
N ASN A 124 -9.80 2.40 -5.71
CA ASN A 124 -9.52 3.05 -7.00
C ASN A 124 -8.68 2.22 -7.97
N THR A 125 -8.20 1.02 -7.61
CA THR A 125 -7.55 0.11 -8.57
C THR A 125 -8.61 -0.47 -9.51
N ARG A 126 -8.81 0.19 -10.66
CA ARG A 126 -9.66 -0.28 -11.75
C ARG A 126 -8.79 -0.89 -12.86
N PRO A 127 -9.32 -1.84 -13.65
CA PRO A 127 -8.61 -2.35 -14.81
C PRO A 127 -8.28 -1.20 -15.77
N PRO A 128 -7.08 -1.16 -16.37
CA PRO A 128 -6.70 -0.11 -17.31
C PRO A 128 -7.55 -0.09 -18.59
N ASP A 129 -8.25 -1.18 -18.91
CA ASP A 129 -9.00 -1.37 -20.17
C ASP A 129 -10.50 -1.68 -19.97
N ASP A 130 -11.11 -1.23 -18.85
CA ASP A 130 -12.55 -1.41 -18.67
C ASP A 130 -13.34 -0.37 -19.49
N PRO A 131 -14.16 -0.76 -20.50
CA PRO A 131 -14.97 0.19 -21.25
C PRO A 131 -15.98 0.96 -20.38
N MET A 132 -16.35 0.41 -19.21
CA MET A 132 -17.16 1.11 -18.21
C MET A 132 -16.36 2.23 -17.50
N SER A 133 -15.04 2.08 -17.40
CA SER A 133 -14.14 3.07 -16.80
C SER A 133 -14.05 4.33 -17.65
N GLU A 134 -13.86 4.19 -18.97
CA GLU A 134 -13.90 5.32 -19.89
C GLU A 134 -15.25 6.05 -19.84
N ALA A 135 -16.34 5.29 -19.77
CA ALA A 135 -17.69 5.86 -19.67
C ALA A 135 -17.90 6.65 -18.36
N LEU A 136 -17.39 6.14 -17.24
CA LEU A 136 -17.49 6.81 -15.93
C LEU A 136 -16.57 8.05 -15.83
N ASP A 137 -15.37 7.99 -16.40
CA ASP A 137 -14.45 9.13 -16.45
C ASP A 137 -14.97 10.23 -17.39
N ALA A 138 -15.62 9.85 -18.50
CA ALA A 138 -16.32 10.77 -19.37
C ALA A 138 -17.51 11.44 -18.65
N ASP A 139 -18.33 10.68 -17.90
CA ASP A 139 -19.44 11.24 -17.12
C ASP A 139 -18.95 12.18 -16.01
N ARG A 140 -17.86 11.83 -15.32
CA ARG A 140 -17.24 12.67 -14.30
C ARG A 140 -16.77 14.00 -14.87
N LYS A 141 -16.01 13.98 -15.98
CA LYS A 141 -15.56 15.18 -16.68
C LYS A 141 -16.73 16.04 -17.16
N TYR A 142 -17.78 15.41 -17.69
CA TYR A 142 -18.98 16.10 -18.15
C TYR A 142 -19.70 16.83 -17.00
N ARG A 143 -19.84 16.19 -15.83
CA ARG A 143 -20.45 16.80 -14.64
C ARG A 143 -19.62 17.95 -14.08
N GLU A 144 -18.30 17.81 -14.07
CA GLU A 144 -17.39 18.88 -13.64
C GLU A 144 -17.45 20.08 -14.57
N GLU A 145 -17.57 19.85 -15.89
CA GLU A 145 -17.70 20.92 -16.87
C GLU A 145 -19.07 21.63 -16.80
N GLN A 146 -20.16 20.88 -16.60
CA GLN A 146 -21.49 21.41 -16.30
C GLN A 146 -21.48 22.29 -15.04
N ALA A 147 -20.86 21.80 -13.96
CA ALA A 147 -20.73 22.55 -12.72
C ALA A 147 -19.88 23.81 -12.88
N ARG A 148 -18.86 23.80 -13.74
CA ARG A 148 -18.05 24.99 -14.06
C ARG A 148 -18.86 26.02 -14.83
N ARG A 149 -19.60 25.60 -15.86
CA ARG A 149 -20.46 26.49 -16.66
C ARG A 149 -21.55 27.16 -15.82
N ASN A 150 -22.14 26.43 -14.87
CA ASN A 150 -23.15 26.98 -13.96
C ASN A 150 -22.58 27.94 -12.90
N ARG A 151 -21.26 27.99 -12.71
CA ARG A 151 -20.59 28.97 -11.82
C ARG A 151 -20.12 30.22 -12.57
N GLU A 152 -20.06 30.15 -13.90
CA GLU A 152 -19.64 31.25 -14.79
C GLU A 152 -20.84 32.03 -15.35
N GLN A 153 -22.08 31.59 -15.08
CA GLN A 153 -23.34 32.31 -15.34
C GLN A 153 -23.88 32.94 -14.06
#